data_AF-A0A3P1SPZ5-F1
#
_entry.id   AF-A0A3P1SPZ5-F1
#
_cell.length_a   1.000
_cell.length_b   1.000
_cell.length_c   1.000
_cell.angle_alpha   90.00
_cell.angle_beta   90.00
_cell.angle_gamma   90.00
#
_symmetry.space_group_name_H-M   'P 1'
#
loop_
_entity.id
_entity.type
_entity.pdbx_description
1 polymer ?
#
loop_
_entity_poly.entity_id
_entity_poly.type
_entity_poly.pdbx_seq_one_letter_code
_entity_poly.pdbx_strand_id
1 'polypeptide(L)'
;MIDVKVIKKPKGMGNGDGSSTGAGRGYVGVLQEVKHASHADKADFSDSAEYAKRSGFSSRSAYSDEAKTLSEDSPAFEDFLSRKHDDVANGIIKFIKGILFGKGNKGIDAEGNATLGNINADDITADSVTSKGYTGSDILSDKGFKMWEDAEGRSHVITDFFTA
;
A
#
# COMPACT_ATOMS: atom_id res chain seq x y z
N MET A 1 -23.37 -31.61 -77.69
CA MET A 1 -23.90 -32.16 -76.43
C MET A 1 -23.38 -33.58 -76.32
N ILE A 2 -22.57 -33.91 -75.30
CA ILE A 2 -21.94 -35.23 -75.14
C ILE A 2 -22.41 -35.82 -73.82
N ASP A 3 -23.00 -37.01 -73.89
CA ASP A 3 -23.47 -37.83 -72.77
C ASP A 3 -22.33 -38.66 -72.20
N VAL A 4 -22.18 -38.64 -70.87
CA VAL A 4 -21.26 -39.53 -70.14
C VAL A 4 -22.07 -40.61 -69.44
N LYS A 5 -21.90 -41.84 -69.93
CA LYS A 5 -22.60 -43.06 -69.50
C LYS A 5 -21.96 -43.59 -68.21
N VAL A 6 -22.69 -43.58 -67.09
CA VAL A 6 -22.21 -44.16 -65.83
C VAL A 6 -22.38 -45.69 -65.88
N ILE A 7 -21.26 -46.41 -65.72
CA ILE A 7 -21.18 -47.87 -65.76
C ILE A 7 -21.64 -48.47 -64.42
N LYS A 8 -22.47 -49.52 -64.52
CA LYS A 8 -23.20 -50.23 -63.45
C LYS A 8 -22.52 -51.56 -63.08
N LYS A 9 -22.55 -51.99 -61.80
CA LYS A 9 -22.60 -53.43 -61.38
C LYS A 9 -22.95 -53.58 -59.86
N PRO A 10 -23.29 -54.79 -59.30
CA PRO A 10 -24.69 -55.22 -59.15
C PRO A 10 -25.11 -55.78 -57.75
N LYS A 11 -26.43 -55.75 -57.51
CA LYS A 11 -27.35 -56.80 -57.01
C LYS A 11 -26.91 -57.84 -55.94
N GLY A 12 -27.59 -57.79 -54.79
CA GLY A 12 -28.03 -58.92 -53.93
C GLY A 12 -29.18 -58.40 -53.04
N MET A 13 -30.46 -58.61 -53.35
CA MET A 13 -31.30 -59.80 -53.18
C MET A 13 -31.55 -60.19 -51.71
N GLY A 14 -32.78 -59.93 -51.23
CA GLY A 14 -33.41 -60.72 -50.16
C GLY A 14 -34.19 -59.93 -49.12
N ASN A 15 -35.54 -60.03 -49.19
CA ASN A 15 -36.56 -60.02 -48.12
C ASN A 15 -36.50 -58.94 -47.03
N GLY A 16 -37.58 -58.25 -46.66
CA GLY A 16 -39.01 -58.43 -46.88
C GLY A 16 -39.73 -57.65 -45.78
N ASP A 17 -40.88 -57.07 -46.11
CA ASP A 17 -41.72 -56.27 -45.22
C ASP A 17 -42.13 -57.02 -43.93
N GLY A 18 -42.22 -56.27 -42.82
CA GLY A 18 -42.69 -56.79 -41.53
C GLY A 18 -42.84 -55.70 -40.47
N SER A 19 -44.02 -55.07 -40.45
CA SER A 19 -44.56 -54.12 -39.46
C SER A 19 -44.34 -54.49 -37.98
N SER A 20 -43.95 -53.52 -37.13
CA SER A 20 -44.54 -53.36 -35.78
C SER A 20 -44.21 -52.00 -35.13
N THR A 21 -45.25 -51.20 -34.89
CA THR A 21 -45.57 -50.51 -33.62
C THR A 21 -44.41 -50.08 -32.69
N GLY A 22 -44.22 -48.78 -32.45
CA GLY A 22 -43.41 -48.35 -31.30
C GLY A 22 -43.05 -46.86 -31.22
N ALA A 23 -43.53 -46.21 -30.16
CA ALA A 23 -43.31 -44.81 -29.82
C ALA A 23 -41.82 -44.41 -29.62
N GLY A 24 -41.53 -43.13 -29.82
CA GLY A 24 -40.18 -42.55 -29.93
C GLY A 24 -39.19 -42.85 -28.81
N ARG A 25 -37.99 -43.33 -29.19
CA ARG A 25 -36.81 -43.50 -28.30
C ARG A 25 -35.46 -43.41 -29.06
N GLY A 26 -35.33 -42.55 -30.07
CA GLY A 26 -34.07 -42.39 -30.83
C GLY A 26 -33.28 -41.12 -30.50
N TYR A 27 -33.96 -40.02 -30.18
CA TYR A 27 -33.33 -38.72 -29.92
C TYR A 27 -32.94 -38.49 -28.45
N VAL A 28 -33.42 -39.34 -27.54
CA VAL A 28 -33.25 -39.13 -26.09
C VAL A 28 -31.84 -39.54 -25.62
N GLY A 29 -31.25 -40.57 -26.25
CA GLY A 29 -29.90 -41.05 -25.91
C GLY A 29 -28.80 -40.08 -26.36
N VAL A 30 -28.84 -39.60 -27.61
CA VAL A 30 -27.85 -38.64 -28.14
C VAL A 30 -27.93 -37.30 -27.41
N LEU A 31 -29.14 -36.82 -27.08
CA LEU A 31 -29.30 -35.59 -26.29
C LEU A 31 -28.83 -35.76 -24.84
N GLN A 32 -28.99 -36.94 -24.24
CA GLN A 32 -28.45 -37.22 -22.90
C GLN A 32 -26.93 -37.33 -22.91
N GLU A 33 -26.35 -37.96 -23.93
CA GLU A 33 -24.91 -38.13 -24.09
C GLU A 33 -24.20 -36.79 -24.36
N VAL A 34 -24.76 -35.95 -25.25
CA VAL A 34 -24.26 -34.59 -25.50
C VAL A 34 -24.40 -33.70 -24.25
N LYS A 35 -25.49 -33.86 -23.47
CA LYS A 35 -25.65 -33.16 -22.19
C LYS A 35 -24.65 -33.64 -21.14
N HIS A 36 -24.32 -34.93 -21.10
CA HIS A 36 -23.29 -35.45 -20.20
C HIS A 36 -21.89 -34.97 -20.59
N ALA A 37 -21.54 -35.04 -21.87
CA ALA A 37 -20.26 -34.55 -22.38
C ALA A 37 -20.08 -33.04 -22.11
N SER A 38 -21.09 -32.23 -22.43
CA SER A 38 -21.04 -30.79 -22.14
C SER A 38 -21.02 -30.45 -20.65
N HIS A 39 -21.60 -31.30 -19.80
CA HIS A 39 -21.52 -31.12 -18.35
C HIS A 39 -20.14 -31.51 -17.81
N ALA A 40 -19.54 -32.57 -18.34
CA ALA A 40 -18.19 -33.01 -18.02
C ALA A 40 -17.15 -31.97 -18.47
N ASP A 41 -17.21 -31.48 -19.71
CA ASP A 41 -16.31 -30.43 -20.21
C ASP A 41 -16.40 -29.15 -19.39
N LYS A 42 -17.61 -28.80 -18.93
CA LYS A 42 -17.85 -27.65 -18.06
C LYS A 42 -17.33 -27.88 -16.64
N ALA A 43 -17.40 -29.10 -16.13
CA ALA A 43 -16.84 -29.48 -14.84
C ALA A 43 -15.31 -29.41 -14.89
N ASP A 44 -14.67 -29.99 -15.91
CA ASP A 44 -13.22 -29.97 -16.08
C ASP A 44 -12.66 -28.55 -16.23
N PHE A 45 -13.38 -27.68 -16.96
CA PHE A 45 -13.03 -26.25 -17.04
C PHE A 45 -13.20 -25.53 -15.70
N SER A 46 -14.23 -25.88 -14.93
CA SER A 46 -14.47 -25.30 -13.61
C SER A 46 -13.40 -25.71 -12.60
N ASP A 47 -13.00 -26.98 -12.61
CA ASP A 47 -11.93 -27.53 -11.76
C ASP A 47 -10.57 -26.93 -12.14
N SER A 48 -10.30 -26.79 -13.43
CA SER A 48 -9.09 -26.11 -13.93
C SER A 48 -9.05 -24.64 -13.52
N ALA A 49 -10.19 -23.94 -13.60
CA ALA A 49 -10.31 -22.55 -13.19
C ALA A 49 -10.21 -22.39 -11.67
N GLU A 50 -10.74 -23.33 -10.89
CA GLU A 50 -10.61 -23.34 -9.43
C GLU A 50 -9.16 -23.64 -9.02
N TYR A 51 -8.50 -24.60 -9.68
CA TYR A 51 -7.08 -24.90 -9.47
C TYR A 51 -6.19 -23.70 -9.80
N ALA A 52 -6.43 -23.02 -10.92
CA ALA A 52 -5.70 -21.81 -11.31
C ALA A 52 -5.93 -20.65 -10.32
N LYS A 53 -7.18 -20.44 -9.88
CA LYS A 53 -7.49 -19.46 -8.83
C LYS A 53 -6.80 -19.81 -7.51
N ARG A 54 -6.87 -21.06 -7.08
CA ARG A 54 -6.25 -21.55 -5.85
C ARG A 54 -4.73 -21.45 -5.90
N SER A 55 -4.11 -21.74 -7.04
CA SER A 55 -2.68 -21.57 -7.29
C SER A 55 -2.26 -20.11 -7.26
N GLY A 56 -3.05 -19.21 -7.86
CA GLY A 56 -2.81 -17.76 -7.83
C GLY A 56 -2.97 -17.18 -6.42
N PHE A 57 -4.00 -17.61 -5.68
CA PHE A 57 -4.21 -17.26 -4.28
C PHE A 57 -3.10 -17.82 -3.38
N SER A 58 -2.69 -19.08 -3.57
CA SER A 58 -1.62 -19.71 -2.80
C SER A 58 -0.27 -19.04 -3.04
N SER A 59 0.06 -18.70 -4.30
CA SER A 59 1.28 -17.95 -4.61
C SER A 59 1.26 -16.57 -3.98
N ARG A 60 0.15 -15.85 -4.09
CA ARG A 60 0.00 -14.49 -3.51
C ARG A 60 -0.05 -14.50 -1.98
N SER A 61 -0.60 -15.55 -1.38
CA SER A 61 -0.57 -15.78 0.07
C SER A 61 0.84 -16.07 0.52
N ALA A 62 1.57 -16.96 -0.17
CA ALA A 62 2.97 -17.25 0.13
C ALA A 62 3.84 -15.99 0.12
N TYR A 63 3.70 -15.12 -0.89
CA TYR A 63 4.41 -13.83 -0.91
C TYR A 63 3.97 -12.87 0.23
N SER A 64 2.71 -12.94 0.68
CA SER A 64 2.20 -12.09 1.76
C SER A 64 2.62 -12.59 3.15
N ASP A 65 2.73 -13.90 3.30
CA ASP A 65 3.28 -14.56 4.49
C ASP A 65 4.80 -14.33 4.55
N GLU A 66 5.49 -14.38 3.40
CA GLU A 66 6.93 -14.09 3.28
C GLU A 66 7.32 -12.66 3.67
N ALA A 67 6.45 -11.67 3.42
CA ALA A 67 6.67 -10.29 3.86
C ALA A 67 6.73 -10.14 5.40
N LYS A 68 6.34 -11.17 6.16
CA LYS A 68 6.45 -11.25 7.62
C LYS A 68 7.41 -12.35 8.10
N THR A 69 8.12 -13.05 7.21
CA THR A 69 8.99 -14.19 7.56
C THR A 69 10.47 -13.86 7.55
N LEU A 70 10.86 -12.59 7.56
CA LEU A 70 12.24 -12.27 7.91
C LEU A 70 12.48 -12.75 9.35
N SER A 71 13.47 -13.62 9.53
CA SER A 71 13.93 -14.02 10.87
C SER A 71 14.23 -12.78 11.70
N GLU A 72 13.99 -12.83 13.01
CA GLU A 72 14.26 -11.68 13.90
C GLU A 72 15.71 -11.16 13.76
N ASP A 73 16.67 -12.05 13.45
CA ASP A 73 18.08 -11.72 13.20
C ASP A 73 18.40 -11.32 11.75
N SER A 74 17.39 -11.01 10.93
CA SER A 74 17.63 -10.68 9.53
C SER A 74 18.36 -9.35 9.41
N PRO A 75 19.48 -9.28 8.66
CA PRO A 75 20.25 -8.04 8.51
C PRO A 75 19.46 -6.93 7.82
N ALA A 76 18.35 -7.24 7.14
CA ALA A 76 17.50 -6.24 6.52
C ALA A 76 16.82 -5.29 7.52
N PHE A 77 16.66 -5.69 8.79
CA PHE A 77 16.12 -4.81 9.83
C PHE A 77 17.04 -3.63 10.15
N GLU A 78 18.33 -3.71 9.81
CA GLU A 78 19.30 -2.62 9.99
C GLU A 78 19.16 -1.49 8.96
N ASP A 79 18.44 -1.74 7.85
CA ASP A 79 18.28 -0.76 6.76
C ASP A 79 17.18 0.28 7.03
N PHE A 80 16.37 0.10 8.07
CA PHE A 80 15.22 0.97 8.36
C PHE A 80 14.98 1.18 9.86
N LEU A 81 14.31 2.28 10.19
CA LEU A 81 13.87 2.53 11.57
C LEU A 81 12.53 1.85 11.85
N SER A 82 12.50 1.10 12.93
CA SER A 82 11.36 0.42 13.52
C SER A 82 10.41 1.39 14.22
N ARG A 83 9.12 1.06 14.15
CA ARG A 83 8.07 1.73 14.93
C ARG A 83 7.86 1.08 16.30
N LYS A 84 8.42 -0.10 16.54
CA LYS A 84 8.13 -0.93 17.73
C LYS A 84 9.31 -1.07 18.68
N HIS A 85 10.52 -1.01 18.14
CA HIS A 85 11.76 -1.23 18.87
C HIS A 85 12.57 0.07 18.88
N ASP A 86 13.44 0.19 19.88
CA ASP A 86 14.35 1.33 19.99
C ASP A 86 15.50 1.16 18.99
N ASP A 87 15.69 2.16 18.13
CA ASP A 87 16.68 2.11 17.06
C ASP A 87 17.57 3.36 17.05
N VAL A 88 18.72 3.25 16.40
CA VAL A 88 19.66 4.36 16.18
C VAL A 88 19.83 4.62 14.70
N ALA A 89 19.52 5.84 14.27
CA ALA A 89 19.82 6.30 12.93
C ALA A 89 21.27 6.79 12.83
N ASN A 90 22.12 6.07 12.08
CA ASN A 90 23.50 6.50 11.85
C ASN A 90 23.62 7.61 10.78
N GLY A 91 22.60 7.77 9.93
CA GLY A 91 22.56 8.77 8.86
C GLY A 91 21.75 10.03 9.22
N ILE A 92 21.91 11.10 8.42
CA ILE A 92 21.11 12.32 8.55
C ILE A 92 19.69 12.08 8.01
N ILE A 93 18.68 12.32 8.84
CA ILE A 93 17.27 12.24 8.45
C ILE A 93 16.71 13.64 8.23
N LYS A 94 16.14 13.88 7.05
CA LYS A 94 15.48 15.15 6.71
C LYS A 94 13.96 15.00 6.76
N PHE A 95 13.32 15.71 7.70
CA PHE A 95 11.86 15.75 7.82
C PHE A 95 11.28 16.96 7.07
N ILE A 96 10.68 16.73 5.89
CA ILE A 96 10.19 17.81 5.01
C ILE A 96 9.02 18.60 5.62
N LYS A 97 8.19 17.95 6.45
CA LYS A 97 7.00 18.56 7.07
C LYS A 97 7.21 18.93 8.55
N GLY A 98 8.45 18.88 9.02
CA GLY A 98 8.75 18.96 10.45
C GLY A 98 8.64 17.63 11.20
N ILE A 99 8.94 17.67 12.50
CA ILE A 99 8.96 16.54 13.44
C ILE A 99 8.18 16.89 14.71
N LEU A 100 7.35 15.97 15.19
CA LEU A 100 6.60 16.11 16.45
C LEU A 100 7.20 15.23 17.55
N PHE A 101 7.25 15.75 18.77
CA PHE A 101 7.73 15.06 19.95
C PHE A 101 6.56 14.66 20.87
N GLY A 102 6.49 13.36 21.18
CA GLY A 102 5.47 12.81 22.07
C GLY A 102 4.05 12.95 21.53
N LYS A 103 3.08 13.07 22.44
CA LYS A 103 1.66 13.27 22.10
C LYS A 103 1.36 14.76 22.19
N GLY A 104 1.16 15.44 21.05
CA GLY A 104 0.78 16.86 21.03
C GLY A 104 1.34 17.62 19.82
N ASN A 105 1.48 18.93 19.99
CA ASN A 105 1.97 19.89 18.98
C ASN A 105 3.41 20.35 19.25
N LYS A 106 4.11 19.72 20.20
CA LYS A 106 5.53 20.04 20.45
C LYS A 106 6.37 19.45 19.33
N GLY A 107 7.33 20.20 18.82
CA GLY A 107 8.08 19.80 17.63
C GLY A 107 8.77 20.96 16.94
N ILE A 108 9.31 20.66 15.76
CA ILE A 108 9.88 21.63 14.82
C ILE A 108 9.04 21.54 13.54
N ASP A 109 8.49 22.65 13.04
CA ASP A 109 7.67 22.68 11.82
C ASP A 109 8.53 22.66 10.53
N ALA A 110 7.88 22.80 9.36
CA ALA A 110 8.57 22.75 8.07
C ALA A 110 9.45 23.99 7.82
N GLU A 111 9.15 25.10 8.49
CA GLU A 111 9.84 26.37 8.42
C GLU A 111 11.00 26.45 9.42
N GLY A 112 11.12 25.48 10.34
CA GLY A 112 12.17 25.41 11.35
C GLY A 112 11.80 26.06 12.69
N ASN A 113 10.56 26.47 12.90
CA ASN A 113 10.11 27.02 14.18
C ASN A 113 9.90 25.89 15.19
N ALA A 114 10.48 26.05 16.38
CA ALA A 114 10.34 25.08 17.47
C ALA A 114 9.22 25.49 18.44
N THR A 115 8.25 24.61 18.66
CA THR A 115 7.31 24.69 19.78
C THR A 115 7.71 23.66 20.83
N LEU A 116 8.24 24.12 21.96
CA LEU A 116 8.76 23.26 23.03
C LEU A 116 8.01 23.52 24.34
N GLY A 117 8.12 22.59 25.29
CA GLY A 117 7.56 22.75 26.64
C GLY A 117 8.47 23.62 27.51
N ASN A 118 9.48 22.96 28.10
CA ASN A 118 10.55 23.64 28.82
C ASN A 118 11.85 23.45 28.03
N ILE A 119 12.74 24.43 28.12
CA ILE A 119 14.09 24.38 27.56
C ILE A 119 15.05 24.44 28.75
N ASN A 120 15.81 23.37 28.96
CA ASN A 120 16.94 23.34 29.90
C ASN A 120 18.21 23.23 29.06
N ALA A 121 18.98 24.32 29.00
CA ALA A 121 20.18 24.43 28.17
C ALA A 121 21.33 24.92 29.04
N ASP A 122 22.51 24.33 28.87
CA ASP A 122 23.72 24.78 29.54
C ASP A 122 24.14 26.16 28.99
N ASP A 123 24.11 26.30 27.66
CA ASP A 123 24.41 27.54 26.95
C ASP A 123 23.33 27.85 25.89
N ILE A 124 23.09 29.14 25.65
CA ILE A 124 22.23 29.64 24.57
C ILE A 124 23.06 30.57 23.70
N THR A 125 23.31 30.17 22.45
CA THR A 125 23.96 31.02 21.43
C THR A 125 22.90 31.49 20.44
N ALA A 126 22.57 32.78 20.48
CA ALA A 126 21.59 33.39 19.60
C ALA A 126 21.94 34.87 19.36
N ASP A 127 21.70 35.37 18.15
CA ASP A 127 21.86 36.80 17.81
C ASP A 127 20.95 37.68 18.69
N SER A 128 19.74 37.17 18.99
CA SER A 128 18.87 37.77 19.98
C SER A 128 17.86 36.78 20.56
N VAL A 129 17.44 37.03 21.81
CA VAL A 129 16.31 36.36 22.46
C VAL A 129 15.27 37.41 22.76
N THR A 130 14.12 37.32 22.12
CA THR A 130 13.07 38.34 22.20
C THR A 130 11.75 37.72 22.65
N SER A 131 11.16 38.28 23.69
CA SER A 131 9.83 37.88 24.13
C SER A 131 8.74 38.40 23.18
N LYS A 132 7.59 37.72 23.12
CA LYS A 132 6.43 38.17 22.33
C LYS A 132 5.95 39.58 22.68
N GLY A 133 6.19 40.03 23.92
CA GLY A 133 5.75 41.35 24.37
C GLY A 133 6.60 42.52 23.86
N TYR A 134 7.85 42.25 23.45
CA TYR A 134 8.79 43.29 23.06
C TYR A 134 8.52 43.77 21.63
N THR A 135 8.22 45.05 21.47
CA THR A 135 7.81 45.65 20.19
C THR A 135 8.87 46.51 19.52
N GLY A 136 9.99 46.80 20.20
CA GLY A 136 11.12 47.56 19.65
C GLY A 136 10.84 49.06 19.51
N SER A 137 9.84 49.59 20.20
CA SER A 137 9.34 50.96 20.05
C SER A 137 10.04 51.95 20.99
N ASP A 138 10.26 51.56 22.25
CA ASP A 138 10.95 52.38 23.26
C ASP A 138 11.32 51.50 24.47
N ILE A 139 12.56 51.64 24.96
CA ILE A 139 13.11 50.90 26.12
C ILE A 139 12.26 51.12 27.38
N LEU A 140 11.60 52.28 27.48
CA LEU A 140 10.82 52.68 28.65
C LEU A 140 9.33 52.32 28.58
N SER A 141 8.80 51.91 27.43
CA SER A 141 7.36 51.62 27.27
C SER A 141 7.04 50.25 26.65
N ASP A 142 8.05 49.53 26.14
CA ASP A 142 7.88 48.16 25.67
C ASP A 142 7.69 47.17 26.83
N LYS A 143 6.75 46.24 26.65
CA LYS A 143 6.53 45.14 27.60
C LYS A 143 7.47 43.97 27.30
N GLY A 144 7.80 43.17 28.31
CA GLY A 144 8.57 41.93 28.14
C GLY A 144 10.09 42.12 28.20
N PHE A 145 10.85 41.35 27.44
CA PHE A 145 12.31 41.38 27.46
C PHE A 145 12.95 41.12 26.09
N LYS A 146 14.19 41.59 25.94
CA LYS A 146 15.09 41.29 24.83
C LYS A 146 16.54 41.17 25.31
N MET A 147 17.26 40.18 24.79
CA MET A 147 18.71 40.01 24.94
C MET A 147 19.35 40.01 23.55
N TRP A 148 20.48 40.68 23.35
CA TRP A 148 21.19 40.70 22.05
C TRP A 148 22.66 41.09 22.21
N GLU A 149 23.45 40.88 21.17
CA GLU A 149 24.85 41.36 21.05
C GLU A 149 24.92 42.57 20.10
N ASP A 150 25.66 43.61 20.48
CA ASP A 150 25.92 44.75 19.59
C ASP A 150 27.09 44.50 18.62
N ALA A 151 27.34 45.44 17.70
CA ALA A 151 28.42 45.31 16.71
C ALA A 151 29.84 45.28 17.31
N GLU A 152 30.00 45.62 18.59
CA GLU A 152 31.27 45.58 19.33
C GLU A 152 31.42 44.27 20.13
N GLY A 153 30.46 43.35 20.06
CA GLY A 153 30.47 42.09 20.79
C GLY A 153 29.99 42.19 22.24
N ARG A 154 29.33 43.30 22.62
CA ARG A 154 28.81 43.48 23.99
C ARG A 154 27.39 42.93 24.08
N SER A 155 27.14 42.14 25.11
CA SER A 155 25.79 41.64 25.41
C SER A 155 24.95 42.70 26.14
N HIS A 156 23.72 42.87 25.69
CA HIS A 156 22.72 43.77 26.27
C HIS A 156 21.48 42.99 26.68
N VAL A 157 20.85 43.42 27.77
CA VAL A 157 19.58 42.89 28.27
C VAL A 157 18.67 44.05 28.62
N ILE A 158 17.46 44.05 28.07
CA ILE A 158 16.36 44.92 28.49
C ILE A 158 15.25 44.05 29.05
N THR A 159 14.73 44.45 30.20
CA THR A 159 13.55 43.90 30.84
C THR A 159 12.60 45.03 31.17
N ASP A 160 11.30 44.77 31.08
CA ASP A 160 10.24 45.66 31.54
C ASP A 160 10.53 46.25 32.94
N PHE A 161 10.25 47.54 33.12
CA PHE A 161 10.33 48.21 34.42
C PHE A 161 8.96 48.07 35.11
N PHE A 162 8.86 47.19 36.11
CA PHE A 162 7.72 47.20 37.03
C PHE A 162 7.68 48.54 37.78
N THR A 163 6.84 49.49 37.37
CA THR A 163 6.32 50.49 38.31
C THR A 163 5.26 49.79 39.16
N ALA A 164 5.63 49.50 40.41
CA ALA A 164 4.70 49.09 41.47
C ALA A 164 3.66 50.17 41.76
#